data_AF-A0A9D1SPZ6-F1
#
_entry.id   AF-A0A9D1SPZ6-F1
#
_cell.length_a   1.000
_cell.length_b   1.000
_cell.length_c   1.000
_cell.angle_alpha   90.00
_cell.angle_beta   90.00
_cell.angle_gamma   90.00
#
_symmetry.space_group_name_H-M   'P 1'
#
loop_
_entity.id
_entity.type
_entity.pdbx_description
1 polymer ?
#
loop_
_entity_poly.entity_id
_entity_poly.type
_entity_poly.pdbx_seq_one_letter_code
_entity_poly.pdbx_strand_id
1 'polypeptide(L)'
;MMNWKRKLNRELDGIVPPYGDALPAPARPVRRRFGWMAAVAAVLVLAVVLPFLLPIGSASACVAVEINPKVVFVVKGGKVQSCVALNEDADVVLSYDGLQQKLCGQSVEEAVSAFADTAARLGYVDMDDVAAARISGTDKNKVQSVSQALSQFFAQKGVYSVAVQNFATVSEISDIIGQNVRTFAAQANKISPVYSQRSAPKDAQQAEEYYRTHYLFGEVKQTVQLLVQCFMQDILDFADGIADQLMQFVEYVSDEVFESVAHTVVSLLQRVWQPAEAFFDLLELPNTLEQFYAKVQEFLSVQAQIRERMFAQAYEQAREALSQSQVQSFLQDVIAQYGSEQAYWQSVTQQQ
;
A
#
# COMPACT_ATOMS: atom_id res chain seq x y z
N MET A 1 -14.85 -57.04 -14.16
CA MET A 1 -15.63 -56.52 -13.01
C MET A 1 -16.70 -55.55 -13.50
N MET A 2 -17.94 -56.03 -13.57
CA MET A 2 -19.26 -55.36 -13.58
C MET A 2 -20.24 -56.54 -13.59
N ASN A 3 -21.35 -56.59 -12.86
CA ASN A 3 -22.37 -55.56 -12.86
C ASN A 3 -23.34 -55.80 -11.68
N TRP A 4 -23.14 -55.08 -10.57
CA TRP A 4 -24.05 -55.05 -9.41
C TRP A 4 -25.48 -54.60 -9.80
N LYS A 5 -25.63 -53.91 -10.95
CA LYS A 5 -26.92 -53.51 -11.54
C LYS A 5 -27.86 -54.69 -11.87
N ARG A 6 -27.32 -55.88 -12.20
CA ARG A 6 -28.17 -57.06 -12.45
C ARG A 6 -28.72 -57.68 -11.17
N LYS A 7 -28.05 -57.46 -10.03
CA LYS A 7 -28.50 -57.92 -8.73
C LYS A 7 -29.64 -57.03 -8.20
N LEU A 8 -29.56 -55.72 -8.45
CA LEU A 8 -30.58 -54.75 -8.04
C LEU A 8 -31.92 -54.93 -8.80
N ASN A 9 -31.88 -55.18 -10.12
CA ASN A 9 -33.11 -55.37 -10.91
C ASN A 9 -33.86 -56.67 -10.57
N ARG A 10 -33.17 -57.69 -10.05
CA ARG A 10 -33.79 -58.96 -9.64
C ARG A 10 -34.54 -58.84 -8.30
N GLU A 11 -34.18 -57.86 -7.46
CA GLU A 11 -34.83 -57.63 -6.16
C GLU A 11 -36.06 -56.70 -6.25
N LEU A 12 -36.16 -55.88 -7.32
CA LEU A 12 -37.30 -54.99 -7.54
C LEU A 12 -38.51 -55.65 -8.22
N ASP A 13 -38.31 -56.72 -9.00
CA ASP A 13 -39.40 -57.48 -9.62
C ASP A 13 -40.14 -58.42 -8.62
N GLY A 14 -39.69 -58.49 -7.36
CA GLY A 14 -40.25 -59.34 -6.31
C GLY A 14 -41.27 -58.68 -5.38
N ILE A 15 -41.59 -57.39 -5.53
CA ILE A 15 -42.41 -56.61 -4.57
C ILE A 15 -43.71 -56.06 -5.18
N VAL A 16 -44.32 -56.76 -6.14
CA VAL A 16 -45.71 -56.46 -6.54
C VAL A 16 -46.49 -57.77 -6.73
N PRO A 17 -47.55 -58.04 -5.94
CA PRO A 17 -48.33 -59.27 -6.06
C PRO A 17 -49.26 -59.24 -7.30
N PRO A 18 -49.63 -60.41 -7.87
CA PRO A 18 -50.55 -60.49 -9.00
C PRO A 18 -52.02 -60.74 -8.57
N TYR A 19 -52.89 -60.67 -9.59
CA TYR A 19 -54.33 -61.01 -9.66
C TYR A 19 -55.35 -59.91 -9.29
N GLY A 20 -56.43 -59.70 -10.04
CA GLY A 20 -56.97 -60.49 -11.15
C GLY A 20 -58.22 -59.87 -11.78
N ASP A 21 -58.68 -60.51 -12.86
CA ASP A 21 -59.84 -60.16 -13.69
C ASP A 21 -61.19 -60.24 -12.96
N ALA A 22 -62.05 -59.25 -13.19
CA ALA A 22 -63.49 -59.42 -13.44
C ALA A 22 -64.13 -58.08 -13.89
N LEU A 23 -64.66 -58.04 -15.11
CA LEU A 23 -65.44 -56.92 -15.66
C LEU A 23 -66.85 -56.84 -15.04
N PRO A 24 -67.46 -55.64 -15.04
CA PRO A 24 -68.73 -55.53 -15.77
C PRO A 24 -68.83 -54.32 -16.72
N ALA A 25 -69.82 -54.43 -17.60
CA ALA A 25 -70.22 -53.67 -18.79
C ALA A 25 -70.14 -52.12 -18.78
N PRO A 26 -70.12 -51.46 -19.97
CA PRO A 26 -69.77 -50.05 -20.10
C PRO A 26 -70.94 -49.10 -19.80
N ALA A 27 -70.68 -48.06 -19.00
CA ALA A 27 -71.51 -46.86 -18.95
C ALA A 27 -70.99 -45.83 -19.98
N ARG A 28 -71.93 -45.22 -20.72
CA ARG A 28 -71.71 -44.31 -21.86
C ARG A 28 -70.75 -43.15 -21.55
N PRO A 29 -69.95 -42.67 -22.54
CA PRO A 29 -69.06 -41.53 -22.32
C PRO A 29 -69.82 -40.20 -22.35
N VAL A 30 -69.71 -39.41 -21.27
CA VAL A 30 -70.02 -37.97 -21.31
C VAL A 30 -68.74 -37.25 -21.75
N ARG A 31 -68.81 -36.61 -22.92
CA ARG A 31 -67.72 -35.81 -23.50
C ARG A 31 -67.34 -34.65 -22.56
N ARG A 32 -66.13 -34.69 -21.98
CA ARG A 32 -65.39 -33.47 -21.60
C ARG A 32 -64.34 -33.16 -22.66
N ARG A 33 -64.79 -32.69 -23.82
CA ARG A 33 -63.95 -31.90 -24.73
C ARG A 33 -63.78 -30.53 -24.06
N PHE A 34 -62.62 -29.90 -24.13
CA PHE A 34 -62.26 -28.55 -23.61
C PHE A 34 -61.36 -28.43 -22.36
N GLY A 35 -61.14 -29.48 -21.56
CA GLY A 35 -60.20 -29.38 -20.42
C GLY A 35 -58.75 -29.07 -20.83
N TRP A 36 -58.32 -29.59 -21.99
CA TRP A 36 -56.94 -29.45 -22.44
C TRP A 36 -56.66 -28.08 -23.07
N MET A 37 -57.65 -27.44 -23.68
CA MET A 37 -57.47 -26.10 -24.26
C MET A 37 -57.36 -25.01 -23.18
N ALA A 38 -58.07 -25.15 -22.06
CA ALA A 38 -57.93 -24.24 -20.93
C ALA A 38 -56.57 -24.38 -20.23
N ALA A 39 -56.05 -25.61 -20.10
CA ALA A 39 -54.72 -25.86 -19.56
C ALA A 39 -53.60 -25.31 -20.47
N VAL A 40 -53.72 -25.51 -21.79
CA VAL A 40 -52.76 -24.96 -22.76
C VAL A 40 -52.80 -23.43 -22.79
N ALA A 41 -53.99 -22.83 -22.71
CA ALA A 41 -54.13 -21.37 -22.61
C ALA A 41 -53.52 -20.81 -21.32
N ALA A 42 -53.71 -21.47 -20.18
CA ALA A 42 -53.11 -21.06 -18.91
C ALA A 42 -51.58 -21.18 -18.92
N VAL A 43 -51.03 -22.24 -19.53
CA VAL A 43 -49.58 -22.41 -19.71
C VAL A 43 -49.01 -21.36 -20.67
N LEU A 44 -49.73 -21.01 -21.75
CA LEU A 44 -49.31 -19.95 -22.66
C LEU A 44 -49.36 -18.58 -21.99
N VAL A 45 -50.38 -18.27 -21.20
CA VAL A 45 -50.46 -17.03 -20.43
C VAL A 45 -49.35 -16.99 -19.37
N LEU A 46 -49.09 -18.08 -18.65
CA LEU A 46 -47.95 -18.14 -17.73
C LEU A 46 -46.61 -18.01 -18.45
N ALA A 47 -46.41 -18.64 -19.61
CA ALA A 47 -45.18 -18.53 -20.39
C ALA A 47 -44.95 -17.12 -20.97
N VAL A 48 -46.02 -16.38 -21.28
CA VAL A 48 -45.97 -15.01 -21.77
C VAL A 48 -45.86 -13.99 -20.63
N VAL A 49 -46.48 -14.25 -19.47
CA VAL A 49 -46.53 -13.30 -18.33
C VAL A 49 -45.39 -13.52 -17.31
N LEU A 50 -44.89 -14.76 -17.10
CA LEU A 50 -43.72 -15.02 -16.22
C LEU A 50 -42.48 -14.18 -16.58
N PRO A 51 -42.13 -14.00 -17.88
CA PRO A 51 -40.98 -13.18 -18.26
C PRO A 51 -41.12 -11.70 -17.87
N PHE A 52 -42.35 -11.20 -17.69
CA PHE A 52 -42.62 -9.82 -17.27
C PHE A 52 -42.82 -9.67 -15.75
N LEU A 53 -43.09 -10.77 -15.03
CA LEU A 53 -43.26 -10.79 -13.57
C LEU A 53 -41.98 -11.19 -12.81
N LEU A 54 -41.05 -11.90 -13.46
CA LEU A 54 -39.73 -12.17 -12.88
C LEU A 54 -38.87 -10.92 -13.09
N PRO A 55 -38.30 -10.31 -12.03
CA PRO A 55 -37.34 -9.24 -12.22
C PRO A 55 -36.21 -9.79 -13.09
N ILE A 56 -36.03 -9.19 -14.27
CA ILE A 56 -34.83 -9.39 -15.09
C ILE A 56 -33.67 -9.07 -14.15
N GLY A 57 -32.99 -10.11 -13.65
CA GLY A 57 -31.93 -9.94 -12.67
C GLY A 57 -30.94 -8.94 -13.23
N SER A 58 -30.76 -7.80 -12.55
CA SER A 58 -29.80 -6.79 -12.96
C SER A 58 -28.46 -7.49 -13.14
N ALA A 59 -27.92 -7.45 -14.36
CA ALA A 59 -26.64 -8.07 -14.65
C ALA A 59 -25.59 -7.50 -13.67
N SER A 60 -24.89 -8.38 -12.96
CA SER A 60 -23.80 -7.96 -12.09
C SER A 60 -22.72 -7.31 -12.96
N ALA A 61 -22.35 -6.08 -12.64
CA ALA A 61 -21.28 -5.35 -13.31
C ALA A 61 -19.99 -5.49 -12.49
N CYS A 62 -18.85 -5.62 -13.15
CA CYS A 62 -17.55 -5.60 -12.51
C CYS A 62 -16.86 -4.27 -12.80
N VAL A 63 -16.28 -3.65 -11.78
CA VAL A 63 -15.43 -2.47 -11.88
C VAL A 63 -14.08 -2.81 -11.26
N ALA A 64 -13.03 -2.87 -12.06
CA ALA A 64 -11.66 -3.08 -11.60
C ALA A 64 -10.98 -1.72 -11.40
N VAL A 65 -10.28 -1.56 -10.28
CA VAL A 65 -9.55 -0.34 -9.93
C VAL A 65 -8.11 -0.71 -9.63
N GLU A 66 -7.19 -0.02 -10.29
CA GLU A 66 -5.75 -0.15 -10.10
C GLU A 66 -5.23 1.22 -9.67
N ILE A 67 -4.92 1.37 -8.39
CA ILE A 67 -4.33 2.59 -7.82
C ILE A 67 -2.95 2.32 -7.21
N ASN A 68 -2.44 1.10 -7.39
CA ASN A 68 -1.40 0.50 -6.57
C ASN A 68 -1.85 0.53 -5.11
N PRO A 69 -2.69 -0.42 -4.64
CA PRO A 69 -2.96 -1.80 -5.08
C PRO A 69 -4.04 -2.01 -6.18
N LYS A 70 -4.35 -3.28 -6.54
CA LYS A 70 -5.37 -3.67 -7.56
C LYS A 70 -6.55 -4.45 -6.98
N VAL A 71 -7.79 -4.03 -7.25
CA VAL A 71 -9.02 -4.64 -6.70
C VAL A 71 -10.14 -4.69 -7.74
N VAL A 72 -11.09 -5.62 -7.59
CA VAL A 72 -12.34 -5.64 -8.36
C VAL A 72 -13.57 -5.60 -7.46
N PHE A 73 -14.51 -4.74 -7.83
CA PHE A 73 -15.83 -4.60 -7.21
C PHE A 73 -16.89 -5.26 -8.07
N VAL A 74 -17.65 -6.18 -7.48
CA VAL A 74 -18.84 -6.78 -8.11
C VAL A 74 -20.06 -6.02 -7.64
N VAL A 75 -20.75 -5.37 -8.57
CA VAL A 75 -21.85 -4.44 -8.31
C VAL A 75 -23.15 -5.03 -8.80
N LYS A 76 -24.16 -5.11 -7.93
CA LYS A 76 -25.50 -5.59 -8.27
C LYS A 76 -26.55 -4.65 -7.69
N GLY A 77 -27.50 -4.20 -8.53
CA GLY A 77 -28.53 -3.24 -8.12
C GLY A 77 -27.95 -1.90 -7.61
N GLY A 78 -26.81 -1.46 -8.17
CA GLY A 78 -26.13 -0.22 -7.79
C GLY A 78 -25.27 -0.29 -6.53
N LYS A 79 -25.25 -1.44 -5.83
CA LYS A 79 -24.47 -1.63 -4.60
C LYS A 79 -23.37 -2.66 -4.78
N VAL A 80 -22.29 -2.49 -4.03
CA VAL A 80 -21.19 -3.44 -3.96
C VAL A 80 -21.67 -4.72 -3.27
N GLN A 81 -21.63 -5.83 -3.99
CA GLN A 81 -21.95 -7.16 -3.47
C GLN A 81 -20.72 -7.87 -2.92
N SER A 82 -19.56 -7.67 -3.55
CA SER A 82 -18.29 -8.25 -3.15
C SER A 82 -17.13 -7.37 -3.63
N CYS A 83 -16.06 -7.36 -2.84
CA CYS A 83 -14.76 -6.76 -3.19
C CYS A 83 -13.72 -7.87 -3.12
N VAL A 84 -12.90 -7.99 -4.16
CA VAL A 84 -11.93 -9.07 -4.29
C VAL A 84 -10.59 -8.47 -4.71
N ALA A 85 -9.54 -8.71 -3.94
CA ALA A 85 -8.17 -8.29 -4.27
C ALA A 85 -7.72 -8.92 -5.59
N LEU A 86 -6.93 -8.23 -6.41
CA LEU A 86 -6.34 -8.78 -7.63
C LEU A 86 -4.81 -8.94 -7.53
N ASN A 87 -4.20 -8.46 -6.45
CA ASN A 87 -2.79 -8.66 -6.11
C ASN A 87 -2.61 -8.71 -4.57
N GLU A 88 -1.40 -9.03 -4.11
CA GLU A 88 -1.08 -9.11 -2.68
C GLU A 88 -1.21 -7.78 -1.94
N ASP A 89 -0.83 -6.65 -2.56
CA ASP A 89 -1.00 -5.33 -1.93
C ASP A 89 -2.47 -5.04 -1.60
N ALA A 90 -3.41 -5.49 -2.43
CA ALA A 90 -4.84 -5.36 -2.15
C ALA A 90 -5.31 -6.28 -1.02
N ASP A 91 -4.61 -7.39 -0.74
CA ASP A 91 -4.90 -8.22 0.43
C ASP A 91 -4.62 -7.47 1.72
N VAL A 92 -3.51 -6.72 1.77
CA VAL A 92 -3.17 -5.87 2.92
C VAL A 92 -4.24 -4.81 3.13
N VAL A 93 -4.59 -4.07 2.07
CA VAL A 93 -5.58 -2.97 2.16
C VAL A 93 -6.98 -3.49 2.53
N LEU A 94 -7.46 -4.57 1.91
CA LEU A 94 -8.80 -5.10 2.19
C LEU A 94 -8.92 -5.76 3.57
N SER A 95 -7.81 -6.28 4.11
CA SER A 95 -7.77 -6.91 5.44
C SER A 95 -7.63 -5.88 6.57
N TYR A 96 -7.15 -4.67 6.25
CA TYR A 96 -6.98 -3.61 7.23
C TYR A 96 -8.32 -3.19 7.84
N ASP A 97 -8.43 -3.30 9.16
CA ASP A 97 -9.60 -2.88 9.96
C ASP A 97 -10.96 -3.37 9.40
N GLY A 98 -10.99 -4.59 8.84
CA GLY A 98 -12.21 -5.18 8.28
C GLY A 98 -12.82 -4.36 7.12
N LEU A 99 -11.99 -3.64 6.37
CA LEU A 99 -12.42 -2.79 5.26
C LEU A 99 -13.31 -3.55 4.28
N GLN A 100 -12.92 -4.77 3.90
CA GLN A 100 -13.69 -5.59 2.95
C GLN A 100 -15.16 -5.76 3.33
N GLN A 101 -15.47 -5.96 4.62
CA GLN A 101 -16.87 -6.07 5.08
C GLN A 101 -17.58 -4.73 5.06
N LYS A 102 -16.88 -3.63 5.38
CA LYS A 102 -17.42 -2.26 5.40
C LYS A 102 -17.80 -1.75 4.01
N LEU A 103 -17.07 -2.18 2.97
CA LEU A 103 -17.32 -1.80 1.57
C LEU A 103 -18.59 -2.47 0.99
N CYS A 104 -18.93 -3.67 1.46
CA CYS A 104 -20.12 -4.39 0.99
C CYS A 104 -21.41 -3.62 1.36
N GLY A 105 -22.28 -3.41 0.38
CA GLY A 105 -23.56 -2.71 0.53
C GLY A 105 -23.49 -1.19 0.27
N GLN A 106 -22.30 -0.62 0.12
CA GLN A 106 -22.09 0.77 -0.29
C GLN A 106 -22.31 0.94 -1.81
N SER A 107 -22.40 2.20 -2.27
CA SER A 107 -22.24 2.49 -3.70
C SER A 107 -20.80 2.19 -4.14
N VAL A 108 -20.57 1.96 -5.43
CA VAL A 108 -19.23 1.63 -5.92
C VAL A 108 -18.29 2.83 -5.80
N GLU A 109 -18.82 4.04 -5.94
CA GLU A 109 -18.10 5.31 -5.79
C GLU A 109 -17.58 5.52 -4.36
N GLU A 110 -18.43 5.30 -3.36
CA GLU A 110 -18.06 5.34 -1.93
C GLU A 110 -17.02 4.28 -1.61
N ALA A 111 -17.26 3.04 -2.08
CA ALA A 111 -16.36 1.93 -1.80
C ALA A 111 -14.96 2.13 -2.40
N VAL A 112 -14.88 2.64 -3.64
CA VAL A 112 -13.60 2.95 -4.30
C VAL A 112 -12.87 4.08 -3.58
N SER A 113 -13.60 5.12 -3.14
CA SER A 113 -12.99 6.23 -2.38
C SER A 113 -12.45 5.76 -1.02
N ALA A 114 -13.18 4.91 -0.30
CA ALA A 114 -12.73 4.34 0.97
C ALA A 114 -11.54 3.39 0.80
N PHE A 115 -11.51 2.62 -0.30
CA PHE A 115 -10.35 1.80 -0.65
C PHE A 115 -9.12 2.67 -0.96
N ALA A 116 -9.28 3.75 -1.72
CA ALA A 116 -8.21 4.69 -2.03
C ALA A 116 -7.68 5.41 -0.77
N ASP A 117 -8.56 5.84 0.14
CA ASP A 117 -8.18 6.45 1.43
C ASP A 117 -7.35 5.48 2.28
N THR A 118 -7.75 4.21 2.33
CA THR A 118 -7.01 3.19 3.08
C THR A 118 -5.67 2.87 2.41
N ALA A 119 -5.62 2.78 1.08
CA ALA A 119 -4.38 2.58 0.34
C ALA A 119 -3.37 3.72 0.57
N ALA A 120 -3.83 4.98 0.50
CA ALA A 120 -3.03 6.15 0.82
C ALA A 120 -2.55 6.15 2.27
N ARG A 121 -3.43 5.82 3.23
CA ARG A 121 -3.08 5.72 4.65
C ARG A 121 -2.01 4.67 4.94
N LEU A 122 -1.99 3.60 4.15
CA LEU A 122 -1.01 2.52 4.26
C LEU A 122 0.25 2.77 3.42
N GLY A 123 0.38 3.94 2.78
CA GLY A 123 1.58 4.35 2.04
C GLY A 123 1.68 3.79 0.62
N TYR A 124 0.61 3.20 0.07
CA TYR A 124 0.61 2.70 -1.31
C TYR A 124 0.39 3.80 -2.36
N VAL A 125 -0.15 4.94 -1.94
CA VAL A 125 -0.30 6.15 -2.74
C VAL A 125 0.52 7.25 -2.06
N ASP A 126 1.47 7.81 -2.80
CA ASP A 126 2.23 8.98 -2.35
C ASP A 126 1.31 10.21 -2.38
N MET A 127 1.12 10.82 -1.20
CA MET A 127 0.24 11.98 -1.03
C MET A 127 0.95 13.30 -1.32
N ASP A 128 2.28 13.28 -1.50
CA ASP A 128 3.09 14.45 -1.86
C ASP A 128 3.29 14.56 -3.40
N ASP A 129 2.88 13.54 -4.16
CA ASP A 129 2.95 13.49 -5.62
C ASP A 129 1.56 13.27 -6.27
N VAL A 130 1.52 13.12 -7.59
CA VAL A 130 0.30 12.89 -8.37
C VAL A 130 -0.20 11.44 -8.20
N ALA A 131 -1.38 11.27 -7.60
CA ALA A 131 -2.04 9.98 -7.49
C ALA A 131 -2.54 9.46 -8.86
N ALA A 132 -2.06 8.31 -9.30
CA ALA A 132 -2.46 7.70 -10.56
C ALA A 132 -3.37 6.49 -10.33
N ALA A 133 -4.50 6.43 -11.03
CA ALA A 133 -5.43 5.31 -10.98
C ALA A 133 -5.97 4.94 -12.36
N ARG A 134 -6.23 3.64 -12.58
CA ARG A 134 -6.95 3.13 -13.74
C ARG A 134 -8.25 2.47 -13.30
N ILE A 135 -9.35 2.88 -13.92
CA ILE A 135 -10.70 2.36 -13.66
C ILE A 135 -11.15 1.62 -14.92
N SER A 136 -11.38 0.31 -14.82
CA SER A 136 -11.81 -0.53 -15.93
C SER A 136 -13.19 -1.13 -15.67
N GLY A 137 -14.10 -1.03 -16.64
CA GLY A 137 -15.43 -1.64 -16.54
C GLY A 137 -16.17 -1.68 -17.87
N THR A 138 -17.18 -2.55 -17.96
CA THR A 138 -18.02 -2.69 -19.17
C THR A 138 -19.14 -1.66 -19.26
N ASP A 139 -19.50 -1.06 -18.13
CA ASP A 139 -20.51 0.00 -18.03
C ASP A 139 -19.84 1.37 -18.04
N LYS A 140 -19.97 2.10 -19.16
CA LYS A 140 -19.33 3.40 -19.35
C LYS A 140 -19.73 4.42 -18.29
N ASN A 141 -21.01 4.45 -17.92
CA ASN A 141 -21.52 5.43 -16.97
C ASN A 141 -20.92 5.18 -15.58
N LYS A 142 -20.78 3.91 -15.18
CA LYS A 142 -20.14 3.55 -13.90
C LYS A 142 -18.64 3.83 -13.89
N VAL A 143 -17.94 3.56 -14.98
CA VAL A 143 -16.50 3.89 -15.09
C VAL A 143 -16.30 5.39 -14.95
N GLN A 144 -17.16 6.20 -15.59
CA GLN A 144 -17.12 7.65 -15.48
C GLN A 144 -17.44 8.14 -14.05
N SER A 145 -18.50 7.63 -13.43
CA SER A 145 -18.89 8.05 -12.07
C SER A 145 -17.82 7.70 -11.03
N VAL A 146 -17.24 6.50 -11.10
CA VAL A 146 -16.15 6.07 -10.21
C VAL A 146 -14.89 6.90 -10.43
N SER A 147 -14.52 7.17 -11.69
CA SER A 147 -13.39 8.03 -12.02
C SER A 147 -13.57 9.45 -11.44
N GLN A 148 -14.77 10.03 -11.58
CA GLN A 148 -15.09 11.33 -11.00
C GLN A 148 -15.05 11.33 -9.47
N ALA A 149 -15.64 10.31 -8.82
CA ALA A 149 -15.62 10.18 -7.38
C ALA A 149 -14.19 10.10 -6.83
N LEU A 150 -13.34 9.30 -7.48
CA LEU A 150 -11.93 9.15 -7.09
C LEU A 150 -11.14 10.46 -7.25
N SER A 151 -11.32 11.15 -8.39
CA SER A 151 -10.69 12.46 -8.59
C SER A 151 -11.17 13.50 -7.58
N GLN A 152 -12.46 13.50 -7.24
CA GLN A 152 -13.02 14.39 -6.22
C GLN A 152 -12.47 14.07 -4.83
N PHE A 153 -12.33 12.79 -4.49
CA PHE A 153 -11.74 12.34 -3.23
C PHE A 153 -10.31 12.88 -3.05
N PHE A 154 -9.42 12.70 -4.03
CA PHE A 154 -8.04 13.21 -3.94
C PHE A 154 -7.99 14.74 -3.92
N ALA A 155 -8.84 15.41 -4.71
CA ALA A 155 -8.94 16.87 -4.68
C ALA A 155 -9.35 17.40 -3.29
N GLN A 156 -10.29 16.73 -2.60
CA GLN A 156 -10.66 17.07 -1.22
C GLN A 156 -9.51 16.88 -0.22
N LYS A 157 -8.55 16.01 -0.53
CA LYS A 157 -7.35 15.76 0.27
C LYS A 157 -6.17 16.66 -0.13
N GLY A 158 -6.33 17.55 -1.12
CA GLY A 158 -5.27 18.43 -1.61
C GLY A 158 -4.27 17.77 -2.55
N VAL A 159 -4.59 16.59 -3.09
CA VAL A 159 -3.70 15.78 -3.93
C VAL A 159 -4.14 15.83 -5.39
N TYR A 160 -3.21 16.08 -6.30
CA TYR A 160 -3.48 15.97 -7.74
C TYR A 160 -3.67 14.51 -8.12
N SER A 161 -4.64 14.21 -8.99
CA SER A 161 -4.86 12.82 -9.44
C SER A 161 -5.17 12.69 -10.92
N VAL A 162 -4.80 11.54 -11.47
CA VAL A 162 -5.12 11.11 -12.84
C VAL A 162 -5.88 9.80 -12.77
N ALA A 163 -7.20 9.85 -13.00
CA ALA A 163 -8.09 8.69 -13.03
C ALA A 163 -8.38 8.28 -14.48
N VAL A 164 -7.57 7.38 -15.03
CA VAL A 164 -7.70 6.87 -16.41
C VAL A 164 -8.93 5.97 -16.53
N GLN A 165 -9.84 6.35 -17.42
CA GLN A 165 -11.05 5.59 -17.73
C GLN A 165 -10.79 4.57 -18.84
N ASN A 166 -11.05 3.29 -18.56
CA ASN A 166 -10.93 2.20 -19.52
C ASN A 166 -12.30 1.52 -19.73
N PHE A 167 -12.95 1.84 -20.84
CA PHE A 167 -14.22 1.24 -21.25
C PHE A 167 -14.00 -0.13 -21.88
N ALA A 168 -13.71 -1.10 -21.03
CA ALA A 168 -13.28 -2.43 -21.43
C ALA A 168 -14.44 -3.31 -21.91
N THR A 169 -14.15 -4.16 -22.87
CA THR A 169 -14.99 -5.28 -23.27
C THR A 169 -15.04 -6.36 -22.19
N VAL A 170 -15.99 -7.30 -22.32
CA VAL A 170 -16.07 -8.47 -21.43
C VAL A 170 -14.79 -9.32 -21.46
N SER A 171 -14.10 -9.39 -22.60
CA SER A 171 -12.84 -10.12 -22.71
C SER A 171 -11.74 -9.42 -21.91
N GLU A 172 -11.56 -8.11 -22.12
CA GLU A 172 -10.51 -7.34 -21.44
C GLU A 172 -10.71 -7.32 -19.92
N ILE A 173 -11.96 -7.22 -19.44
CA ILE A 173 -12.23 -7.36 -18.00
C ILE A 173 -11.92 -8.78 -17.50
N SER A 174 -12.18 -9.81 -18.30
CA SER A 174 -11.82 -11.17 -17.93
C SER A 174 -10.31 -11.35 -17.84
N ASP A 175 -9.54 -10.68 -18.71
CA ASP A 175 -8.08 -10.69 -18.68
C ASP A 175 -7.54 -9.97 -17.43
N ILE A 176 -8.11 -8.80 -17.09
CA ILE A 176 -7.76 -8.06 -15.86
C ILE A 176 -8.04 -8.90 -14.60
N ILE A 177 -9.16 -9.63 -14.58
CA ILE A 177 -9.55 -10.49 -13.45
C ILE A 177 -8.78 -11.82 -13.45
N GLY A 178 -8.21 -12.23 -14.59
CA GLY A 178 -7.57 -13.53 -14.78
C GLY A 178 -8.55 -14.70 -14.97
N GLN A 179 -9.86 -14.44 -15.11
CA GLN A 179 -10.89 -15.46 -15.38
C GLN A 179 -12.16 -14.86 -15.96
N ASN A 180 -13.04 -15.71 -16.51
CA ASN A 180 -14.29 -15.25 -17.14
C ASN A 180 -15.16 -14.41 -16.21
N VAL A 181 -15.51 -13.18 -16.64
CA VAL A 181 -16.23 -12.21 -15.79
C VAL A 181 -17.61 -12.69 -15.33
N ARG A 182 -18.33 -13.46 -16.14
CA ARG A 182 -19.69 -13.93 -15.79
C ARG A 182 -19.61 -14.99 -14.69
N THR A 183 -18.68 -15.93 -14.85
CA THR A 183 -18.39 -16.96 -13.83
C THR A 183 -17.88 -16.31 -12.54
N PHE A 184 -16.95 -15.36 -12.65
CA PHE A 184 -16.43 -14.59 -11.52
C PHE A 184 -17.55 -13.89 -10.76
N ALA A 185 -18.37 -13.08 -11.44
CA ALA A 185 -19.44 -12.31 -10.80
C ALA A 185 -20.49 -13.22 -10.13
N ALA A 186 -20.80 -14.38 -10.72
CA ALA A 186 -21.73 -15.35 -10.14
C ALA A 186 -21.19 -16.05 -8.88
N GLN A 187 -19.86 -16.15 -8.75
CA GLN A 187 -19.19 -16.87 -7.67
C GLN A 187 -18.45 -15.93 -6.69
N ALA A 188 -18.50 -14.62 -6.89
CA ALA A 188 -17.73 -13.64 -6.12
C ALA A 188 -17.95 -13.70 -4.60
N ASN A 189 -19.11 -14.19 -4.14
CA ASN A 189 -19.42 -14.37 -2.72
C ASN A 189 -18.95 -15.73 -2.16
N LYS A 190 -18.45 -16.62 -3.02
CA LYS A 190 -17.99 -17.97 -2.68
C LYS A 190 -16.47 -18.14 -2.83
N ILE A 191 -15.81 -17.25 -3.56
CA ILE A 191 -14.36 -17.21 -3.66
C ILE A 191 -13.78 -16.43 -2.47
N SER A 192 -12.57 -16.79 -2.03
CA SER A 192 -11.88 -16.01 -1.01
C SER A 192 -11.66 -14.58 -1.51
N PRO A 193 -11.88 -13.53 -0.70
CA PRO A 193 -11.55 -12.16 -1.07
C PRO A 193 -10.03 -11.93 -1.15
N VAL A 194 -9.24 -12.79 -0.49
CA VAL A 194 -7.77 -12.71 -0.39
C VAL A 194 -7.11 -13.37 -1.62
N TYR A 195 -6.37 -12.60 -2.39
CA TYR A 195 -5.64 -13.02 -3.59
C TYR A 195 -4.68 -14.17 -3.29
N SER A 196 -3.83 -14.05 -2.28
CA SER A 196 -2.85 -15.11 -2.00
C SER A 196 -3.50 -16.43 -1.59
N GLN A 197 -4.68 -16.43 -0.97
CA GLN A 197 -5.40 -17.68 -0.69
C GLN A 197 -5.93 -18.35 -1.96
N ARG A 198 -6.23 -17.57 -3.00
CA ARG A 198 -6.66 -18.09 -4.31
C ARG A 198 -5.48 -18.53 -5.18
N SER A 199 -4.35 -17.85 -5.03
CA SER A 199 -3.10 -18.10 -5.75
C SER A 199 -2.24 -19.19 -5.09
N ALA A 200 -2.52 -19.54 -3.83
CA ALA A 200 -1.77 -20.55 -3.09
C ALA A 200 -1.80 -21.92 -3.79
N PRO A 201 -0.65 -22.62 -3.85
CA PRO A 201 -0.60 -23.98 -4.35
C PRO A 201 -1.47 -24.93 -3.53
N LYS A 202 -2.06 -25.93 -4.19
CA LYS A 202 -2.91 -26.95 -3.53
C LYS A 202 -2.10 -28.09 -2.91
N ASP A 203 -0.83 -28.21 -3.28
CA ASP A 203 0.11 -29.20 -2.76
C ASP A 203 0.90 -28.61 -1.58
N ALA A 204 1.12 -29.41 -0.53
CA ALA A 204 1.73 -28.94 0.71
C ALA A 204 3.19 -28.50 0.53
N GLN A 205 3.98 -29.19 -0.31
CA GLN A 205 5.37 -28.81 -0.56
C GLN A 205 5.44 -27.52 -1.38
N GLN A 206 4.58 -27.38 -2.39
CA GLN A 206 4.50 -26.15 -3.17
C GLN A 206 4.00 -24.97 -2.32
N ALA A 207 3.07 -25.20 -1.39
CA ALA A 207 2.56 -24.17 -0.49
C ALA A 207 3.64 -23.69 0.50
N GLU A 208 4.47 -24.59 1.02
CA GLU A 208 5.63 -24.23 1.85
C GLU A 208 6.63 -23.36 1.08
N GLU A 209 6.96 -23.74 -0.16
CA GLU A 209 7.88 -22.97 -1.00
C GLU A 209 7.31 -21.59 -1.37
N TYR A 210 6.02 -21.52 -1.72
CA TYR A 210 5.33 -20.25 -1.98
C TYR A 210 5.34 -19.35 -0.73
N TYR A 211 5.04 -19.90 0.44
CA TYR A 211 5.10 -19.12 1.69
C TYR A 211 6.51 -18.62 1.99
N ARG A 212 7.54 -19.47 1.84
CA ARG A 212 8.93 -19.06 2.06
C ARG A 212 9.35 -17.93 1.13
N THR A 213 9.15 -18.12 -0.16
CA THR A 213 9.65 -17.21 -1.19
C THR A 213 8.89 -15.89 -1.19
N HIS A 214 7.57 -15.95 -1.13
CA HIS A 214 6.72 -14.78 -1.31
C HIS A 214 6.45 -14.06 0.01
N TYR A 215 6.04 -14.79 1.05
CA TYR A 215 5.69 -14.18 2.34
C TYR A 215 6.89 -13.96 3.24
N LEU A 216 7.67 -15.01 3.54
CA LEU A 216 8.78 -14.88 4.49
C LEU A 216 9.90 -13.97 3.94
N PHE A 217 10.32 -14.21 2.70
CA PHE A 217 11.43 -13.46 2.10
C PHE A 217 11.00 -12.20 1.31
N GLY A 218 9.72 -12.07 0.98
CA GLY A 218 9.13 -10.84 0.41
C GLY A 218 8.48 -10.00 1.50
N GLU A 219 7.21 -10.26 1.81
CA GLU A 219 6.36 -9.43 2.69
C GLU A 219 6.94 -9.23 4.11
N VAL A 220 7.32 -10.31 4.80
CA VAL A 220 7.85 -10.24 6.17
C VAL A 220 9.20 -9.52 6.17
N LYS A 221 10.08 -9.82 5.20
CA LYS A 221 11.36 -9.12 5.05
C LYS A 221 11.15 -7.63 4.83
N GLN A 222 10.25 -7.25 3.92
CA GLN A 222 9.93 -5.85 3.64
C GLN A 222 9.32 -5.16 4.86
N THR A 223 8.44 -5.84 5.60
CA THR A 223 7.88 -5.35 6.86
C THR A 223 8.98 -5.12 7.89
N VAL A 224 9.94 -6.04 8.04
CA VAL A 224 11.09 -5.86 8.93
C VAL A 224 11.96 -4.67 8.47
N GLN A 225 12.17 -4.49 7.16
CA GLN A 225 12.90 -3.34 6.63
C GLN A 225 12.18 -2.02 6.95
N LEU A 226 10.85 -1.96 6.76
CA LEU A 226 10.04 -0.80 7.13
C LEU A 226 10.11 -0.52 8.63
N LEU A 227 9.99 -1.55 9.47
CA LEU A 227 10.13 -1.39 10.92
C LEU A 227 11.50 -0.85 11.33
N VAL A 228 12.58 -1.35 10.71
CA VAL A 228 13.93 -0.83 10.94
C VAL A 228 14.06 0.61 10.45
N GLN A 229 13.49 0.95 9.29
CA GLN A 229 13.49 2.32 8.78
C GLN A 229 12.77 3.28 9.71
N CYS A 230 11.55 2.94 10.16
CA CYS A 230 10.81 3.72 11.13
C CYS A 230 11.60 3.88 12.43
N PHE A 231 12.15 2.80 12.97
CA PHE A 231 12.95 2.85 14.20
C PHE A 231 14.21 3.72 14.05
N MET A 232 14.90 3.65 12.89
CA MET A 232 16.05 4.49 12.62
C MET A 232 15.66 5.96 12.49
N GLN A 233 14.51 6.26 11.88
CA GLN A 233 13.98 7.61 11.78
C GLN A 233 13.63 8.16 13.17
N ASP A 234 12.96 7.37 14.02
CA ASP A 234 12.68 7.76 15.40
C ASP A 234 13.97 8.06 16.20
N ILE A 235 15.03 7.28 15.97
CA ILE A 235 16.35 7.54 16.58
C ILE A 235 16.96 8.86 16.07
N LEU A 236 16.88 9.11 14.76
CA LEU A 236 17.43 10.33 14.16
C LEU A 236 16.66 11.56 14.66
N ASP A 237 15.34 11.53 14.65
CA ASP A 237 14.49 12.61 15.15
C ASP A 237 14.76 12.88 16.65
N PHE A 238 14.94 11.82 17.44
CA PHE A 238 15.34 11.93 18.84
C PHE A 238 16.73 12.54 19.01
N ALA A 239 17.70 12.12 18.20
CA ALA A 239 19.07 12.63 18.24
C ALA A 239 19.13 14.11 17.84
N ASP A 240 18.42 14.51 16.78
CA ASP A 240 18.32 15.90 16.32
C ASP A 240 17.64 16.78 17.37
N GLY A 241 16.55 16.30 17.99
CA GLY A 241 15.90 17.00 19.09
C GLY A 241 16.82 17.22 20.29
N ILE A 242 17.67 16.24 20.64
CA ILE A 242 18.68 16.39 21.70
C ILE A 242 19.79 17.34 21.26
N ALA A 243 20.25 17.26 20.01
CA ALA A 243 21.31 18.12 19.50
C ALA A 243 20.90 19.60 19.54
N ASP A 244 19.67 19.92 19.11
CA ASP A 244 19.12 21.27 19.18
C ASP A 244 19.02 21.78 20.63
N GLN A 245 18.57 20.95 21.56
CA GLN A 245 18.51 21.30 22.97
C GLN A 245 19.89 21.54 23.58
N LEU A 246 20.89 20.72 23.22
CA LEU A 246 22.26 20.89 23.68
C LEU A 246 22.91 22.15 23.09
N MET A 247 22.66 22.45 21.81
CA MET A 247 23.14 23.68 21.18
C MET A 247 22.53 24.92 21.83
N GLN A 248 21.23 24.91 22.08
CA GLN A 248 20.57 25.98 22.85
C GLN A 248 21.19 26.09 24.24
N PHE A 249 21.37 24.98 24.97
CA PHE A 249 22.01 25.00 26.28
C PHE A 249 23.39 25.68 26.22
N VAL A 250 24.25 25.28 25.27
CA VAL A 250 25.60 25.86 25.07
C VAL A 250 25.54 27.37 24.81
N GLU A 251 24.58 27.86 24.02
CA GLU A 251 24.39 29.29 23.77
C GLU A 251 23.99 30.09 25.02
N TYR A 252 23.34 29.46 26.00
CA TYR A 252 22.91 30.08 27.27
C TYR A 252 23.85 29.84 28.45
N VAL A 253 24.93 29.06 28.28
CA VAL A 253 25.91 28.87 29.36
C VAL A 253 26.77 30.14 29.49
N SER A 254 26.43 31.01 30.45
CA SER A 254 27.32 32.08 30.91
C SER A 254 28.55 31.52 31.61
N ASP A 255 29.64 32.29 31.68
CA ASP A 255 30.90 31.90 32.36
C ASP A 255 30.70 31.34 33.77
N GLU A 256 29.85 31.98 34.60
CA GLU A 256 29.55 31.54 35.98
C GLU A 256 28.83 30.18 36.04
N VAL A 257 27.95 29.92 35.07
CA VAL A 257 27.25 28.64 34.93
C VAL A 257 28.21 27.58 34.41
N PHE A 258 29.07 27.93 33.45
CA PHE A 258 30.10 27.05 32.92
C PHE A 258 31.01 26.55 34.04
N GLU A 259 31.56 27.44 34.87
CA GLU A 259 32.42 27.05 36.00
C GLU A 259 31.76 26.01 36.93
N SER A 260 30.45 26.13 37.13
CA SER A 260 29.67 25.22 37.99
C SER A 260 29.36 23.88 37.34
N VAL A 261 29.23 23.82 36.01
CA VAL A 261 28.75 22.62 35.29
C VAL A 261 29.80 21.95 34.40
N ALA A 262 30.95 22.58 34.16
CA ALA A 262 31.91 22.16 33.13
C ALA A 262 32.39 20.72 33.33
N HIS A 263 32.72 20.33 34.56
CA HIS A 263 33.11 18.94 34.87
C HIS A 263 31.99 17.95 34.58
N THR A 264 30.73 18.32 34.83
CA THR A 264 29.57 17.47 34.53
C THR A 264 29.36 17.36 33.02
N VAL A 265 29.49 18.46 32.28
CA VAL A 265 29.36 18.49 30.82
C VAL A 265 30.46 17.64 30.16
N VAL A 266 31.72 17.82 30.56
CA VAL A 266 32.84 17.01 30.06
C VAL A 266 32.65 15.52 30.39
N SER A 267 32.15 15.20 31.60
CA SER A 267 31.82 13.82 31.99
C SER A 267 30.74 13.20 31.10
N LEU A 268 29.73 13.98 30.70
CA LEU A 268 28.69 13.52 29.79
C LEU A 268 29.23 13.35 28.36
N LEU A 269 30.05 14.30 27.89
CA LEU A 269 30.69 14.23 26.57
C LEU A 269 31.61 13.02 26.45
N GLN A 270 32.39 12.69 27.49
CA GLN A 270 33.28 11.51 27.49
C GLN A 270 32.54 10.19 27.26
N ARG A 271 31.28 10.09 27.70
CA ARG A 271 30.45 8.88 27.48
C ARG A 271 30.14 8.62 26.02
N VAL A 272 30.13 9.67 25.20
CA VAL A 272 29.81 9.61 23.76
C VAL A 272 31.05 9.80 22.90
N TRP A 273 32.05 10.51 23.43
CA TRP A 273 33.27 10.87 22.75
C TRP A 273 34.46 10.82 23.72
N GLN A 274 35.11 9.66 23.80
CA GLN A 274 36.24 9.38 24.71
C GLN A 274 37.34 10.46 24.72
N PRO A 275 37.76 11.06 23.58
CA PRO A 275 38.74 12.15 23.59
C PRO A 275 38.33 13.39 24.40
N ALA A 276 37.04 13.53 24.76
CA ALA A 276 36.59 14.59 25.65
C ALA A 276 37.25 14.53 27.04
N GLU A 277 37.83 13.39 27.44
CA GLU A 277 38.57 13.24 28.70
C GLU A 277 39.73 14.25 28.83
N ALA A 278 40.38 14.62 27.72
CA ALA A 278 41.45 15.61 27.72
C ALA A 278 40.99 17.01 28.19
N PHE A 279 39.68 17.26 28.22
CA PHE A 279 39.15 18.52 28.73
C PHE A 279 39.10 18.59 30.26
N PHE A 280 39.14 17.48 31.00
CA PHE A 280 39.13 17.54 32.47
C PHE A 280 40.31 18.33 33.00
N ASP A 281 41.51 18.03 32.50
CA ASP A 281 42.72 18.75 32.90
C ASP A 281 42.66 20.21 32.46
N LEU A 282 42.02 20.53 31.33
CA LEU A 282 41.88 21.91 30.84
C LEU A 282 40.90 22.76 31.67
N LEU A 283 40.03 22.14 32.48
CA LEU A 283 39.11 22.85 33.37
C LEU A 283 39.76 23.33 34.67
N GLU A 284 40.92 22.77 35.02
CA GLU A 284 41.65 23.18 36.22
C GLU A 284 42.56 24.38 35.96
N LEU A 285 42.44 25.42 36.78
CA LEU A 285 43.29 26.60 36.69
C LEU A 285 44.77 26.24 36.95
N PRO A 286 45.70 26.69 36.08
CA PRO A 286 47.12 26.47 36.32
C PRO A 286 47.60 27.28 37.53
N ASN A 287 48.43 26.65 38.35
CA ASN A 287 49.01 27.28 39.55
C ASN A 287 50.42 27.85 39.29
N THR A 288 51.02 27.55 38.12
CA THR A 288 52.34 28.04 37.71
C THR A 288 52.35 28.46 36.24
N LEU A 289 53.32 29.31 35.85
CA LEU A 289 53.53 29.70 34.44
C LEU A 289 53.88 28.50 33.55
N GLU A 290 54.61 27.53 34.07
CA GLU A 290 54.95 26.30 33.35
C GLU A 290 53.70 25.46 33.07
N GLN A 291 52.83 25.30 34.07
CA GLN A 291 51.54 24.63 33.91
C GLN A 291 50.63 25.39 32.92
N PHE A 292 50.65 26.73 32.96
CA PHE A 292 49.89 27.54 32.01
C PHE A 292 50.33 27.27 30.57
N TYR A 293 51.64 27.30 30.28
CA TYR A 293 52.13 27.02 28.93
C TYR A 293 51.82 25.60 28.45
N ALA A 294 51.95 24.60 29.34
CA ALA A 294 51.60 23.22 29.03
C ALA A 294 50.11 23.06 28.70
N LYS A 295 49.22 23.62 29.52
CA LYS A 295 47.77 23.56 29.30
C LYS A 295 47.34 24.30 28.02
N VAL A 296 47.97 25.44 27.69
CA VAL A 296 47.70 26.14 26.42
C VAL A 296 48.11 25.28 25.21
N GLN A 297 49.27 24.63 25.25
CA GLN A 297 49.72 23.74 24.18
C GLN A 297 48.78 22.54 24.02
N GLU A 298 48.36 21.96 25.14
CA GLU A 298 47.39 20.86 25.16
C GLU A 298 46.03 21.29 24.60
N PHE A 299 45.49 22.44 25.03
CA PHE A 299 44.26 23.01 24.49
C PHE A 299 44.33 23.21 22.98
N LEU A 300 45.42 23.79 22.47
CA LEU A 300 45.61 24.00 21.03
C LEU A 300 45.71 22.67 20.27
N SER A 301 46.35 21.67 20.85
CA SER A 301 46.42 20.31 20.29
C SER A 301 45.04 19.65 20.23
N VAL A 302 44.26 19.72 21.31
CA VAL A 302 42.89 19.19 21.38
C VAL A 302 41.98 19.91 20.37
N GLN A 303 42.08 21.24 20.28
CA GLN A 303 41.36 22.03 19.27
C GLN A 303 41.72 21.61 17.84
N ALA A 304 43.01 21.41 17.55
CA ALA A 304 43.45 20.95 16.25
C ALA A 304 42.87 19.57 15.90
N GLN A 305 42.90 18.62 16.84
CA GLN A 305 42.35 17.27 16.65
C GLN A 305 40.83 17.27 16.42
N ILE A 306 40.08 18.12 17.14
CA ILE A 306 38.64 18.28 16.95
C ILE A 306 38.35 18.80 15.55
N ARG A 307 39.03 19.88 15.16
CA ARG A 307 38.83 20.49 13.84
C ARG A 307 39.22 19.52 12.73
N GLU A 308 40.35 18.84 12.87
CA GLU A 308 40.76 17.79 11.93
C GLU A 308 39.64 16.76 11.78
N ARG A 309 39.09 16.23 12.87
CA ARG A 309 38.00 15.24 12.81
C ARG A 309 36.70 15.79 12.22
N MET A 310 36.29 17.01 12.60
CA MET A 310 35.07 17.65 12.09
C MET A 310 35.15 17.89 10.58
N PHE A 311 36.32 18.25 10.08
CA PHE A 311 36.51 18.59 8.68
C PHE A 311 37.15 17.47 7.85
N ALA A 312 37.64 16.39 8.48
CA ALA A 312 38.28 15.26 7.82
C ALA A 312 37.37 14.66 6.75
N GLN A 313 36.10 14.39 7.07
CA GLN A 313 35.18 13.81 6.10
C GLN A 313 34.97 14.71 4.87
N ALA A 314 34.83 16.03 5.08
CA ALA A 314 34.69 16.99 3.99
C ALA A 314 35.98 17.17 3.18
N TYR A 315 37.13 17.04 3.85
CA TYR A 315 38.46 17.17 3.26
C TYR A 315 38.89 15.92 2.47
N GLU A 316 38.65 14.74 3.02
CA GLU A 316 38.99 13.43 2.46
C GLU A 316 37.99 12.97 1.39
N GLN A 317 36.86 13.68 1.24
CA GLN A 317 35.87 13.41 0.22
C GLN A 317 36.54 13.39 -1.16
N ALA A 318 36.44 12.26 -1.87
CA ALA A 318 36.98 12.12 -3.21
C ALA A 318 36.27 13.10 -4.15
N ARG A 319 36.99 14.12 -4.61
CA ARG A 319 36.50 15.09 -5.58
C ARG A 319 37.10 14.79 -6.94
N GLU A 320 36.26 14.76 -7.96
CA GLU A 320 36.74 14.72 -9.33
C GLU A 320 37.59 15.96 -9.61
N ALA A 321 38.69 15.76 -10.34
CA ALA A 321 39.55 16.86 -10.73
C ALA A 321 38.74 17.83 -11.61
N LEU A 322 38.64 19.09 -11.19
CA LEU A 322 38.03 20.12 -12.01
C LEU A 322 38.80 20.23 -13.33
N SER A 323 38.09 20.11 -14.43
CA SER A 323 38.64 20.39 -15.75
C SER A 323 39.01 21.88 -15.87
N GLN A 324 39.97 22.20 -16.73
CA GLN A 324 40.37 23.60 -16.95
C GLN A 324 39.20 24.50 -17.36
N SER A 325 38.21 23.97 -18.08
CA SER A 325 37.01 24.73 -18.47
C SER A 325 36.11 25.06 -17.28
N GLN A 326 35.98 24.15 -16.30
CA GLN A 326 35.22 24.41 -15.07
C GLN A 326 35.88 25.50 -14.23
N VAL A 327 37.22 25.48 -14.11
CA VAL A 327 37.97 26.52 -13.40
C VAL A 327 37.83 27.87 -14.11
N GLN A 328 37.92 27.90 -15.44
CA GLN A 328 37.75 29.13 -16.22
C GLN A 328 36.33 29.70 -16.12
N SER A 329 35.30 28.85 -16.17
CA SER A 329 33.90 29.28 -16.04
C SER A 329 33.66 29.90 -14.66
N PHE A 330 34.15 29.26 -13.60
CA PHE A 330 34.03 29.79 -12.24
C PHE A 330 34.73 31.15 -12.09
N LEU A 331 35.95 31.30 -12.62
CA LEU A 331 36.66 32.59 -12.57
C LEU A 331 35.93 33.67 -13.39
N GLN A 332 35.33 33.32 -14.51
CA GLN A 332 34.49 34.24 -15.27
C GLN A 332 33.26 34.67 -14.48
N ASP A 333 32.61 33.77 -13.76
CA ASP A 333 31.46 34.08 -12.91
C ASP A 333 31.86 34.98 -11.73
N VAL A 334 33.00 34.71 -11.09
CA VAL A 334 33.56 35.55 -10.02
C VAL A 334 33.89 36.95 -10.56
N ILE A 335 34.53 37.05 -11.72
CA ILE A 335 34.85 38.35 -12.33
C ILE A 335 33.58 39.06 -12.80
N ALA A 336 32.57 38.36 -13.31
CA ALA A 336 31.29 38.95 -13.71
C ALA A 336 30.51 39.50 -12.52
N GLN A 337 30.52 38.80 -11.39
CA GLN A 337 29.79 39.19 -10.19
C GLN A 337 30.51 40.29 -9.39
N TYR A 338 31.83 40.21 -9.27
CA TYR A 338 32.62 41.09 -8.40
C TYR A 338 33.49 42.10 -9.17
N GLY A 339 33.52 42.03 -10.50
CA GLY A 339 34.30 42.91 -11.38
C GLY A 339 35.77 42.53 -11.52
N SER A 340 36.36 41.90 -10.49
CA SER A 340 37.71 41.33 -10.53
C SER A 340 37.91 40.31 -9.41
N GLU A 341 38.89 39.43 -9.56
CA GLU A 341 39.33 38.51 -8.49
C GLU A 341 39.77 39.27 -7.23
N GLN A 342 40.39 40.44 -7.40
CA GLN A 342 40.82 41.30 -6.29
C GLN A 342 39.64 41.88 -5.50
N ALA A 343 38.59 42.29 -6.22
CA ALA A 343 37.36 42.81 -5.60
C ALA A 343 36.57 41.71 -4.89
N TYR A 344 36.56 40.48 -5.44
CA TYR A 344 36.07 39.31 -4.73
C TYR A 344 36.87 39.07 -3.45
N TRP A 345 38.20 39.00 -3.51
CA TRP A 345 39.04 38.80 -2.33
C TRP A 345 38.79 39.83 -1.22
N GLN A 346 38.65 41.10 -1.59
CA GLN A 346 38.32 42.18 -0.64
C GLN A 346 36.92 42.06 -0.04
N SER A 347 35.94 41.54 -0.79
CA SER A 347 34.57 41.36 -0.28
C SER A 347 34.47 40.25 0.76
N VAL A 348 35.23 39.16 0.60
CA VAL A 348 35.20 38.03 1.56
C VAL A 348 36.00 38.31 2.82
N THR A 349 37.05 39.14 2.73
CA THR A 349 37.94 39.44 3.87
C THR A 349 37.48 40.61 4.75
N GLN A 350 36.52 41.43 4.30
CA GLN A 350 35.89 42.48 5.11
C GLN A 350 34.66 41.98 5.90
N GLN A 351 34.23 40.73 5.69
CA GLN A 351 33.11 40.09 6.38
C GLN A 351 33.55 39.13 7.51
N GLN A 352 34.85 38.95 7.71
CA GLN A 352 35.46 38.33 8.89
C GLN A 352 35.99 39.41 9.82
#